data_AF-A0A2U9CEC9-F1
#
_entry.id   AF-A0A2U9CEC9-F1
#
_cell.length_a   1.000
_cell.length_b   1.000
_cell.length_c   1.000
_cell.angle_alpha   90.00
_cell.angle_beta   90.00
_cell.angle_gamma   90.00
#
_symmetry.space_group_name_H-M   'P 1'
#
loop_
_entity.id
_entity.type
_entity.pdbx_description
1 polymer ?
#
loop_
_entity_poly.entity_id
_entity_poly.type
_entity_poly.pdbx_seq_one_letter_code
_entity_poly.pdbx_strand_id
1 'polypeptide(L)'
;MDPESKMESVTTLSASFGPPKSPGVRLKGIRSELMEKHIAHMIRAKVHAEMNPPTPKTDFSSTTQRDFTAQGFVPPAPEATGAHDYKKDQAVTFWSENYERIQGVTAVQTQKSPFRKWAYFSTPIGDRLDDLEPPPDD
;
A
#
# COMPACT_ATOMS: atom_id res chain seq x y z
N MET A 1 -70.51 17.28 -8.89
CA MET A 1 -69.91 17.23 -7.54
C MET A 1 -68.42 17.16 -7.75
N ASP A 2 -67.71 18.22 -7.36
CA ASP A 2 -66.28 18.37 -7.64
C ASP A 2 -65.45 17.57 -6.60
N PRO A 3 -64.62 16.60 -7.00
CA PRO A 3 -63.89 15.73 -6.09
C PRO A 3 -62.64 16.36 -5.45
N GLU A 4 -62.28 17.59 -5.82
CA GLU A 4 -61.07 18.28 -5.31
C GLU A 4 -61.28 19.10 -4.02
N SER A 5 -62.47 19.14 -3.44
CA SER A 5 -62.73 19.93 -2.23
C SER A 5 -62.14 19.26 -0.97
N LYS A 6 -60.86 19.56 -0.68
CA LYS A 6 -60.23 19.19 0.59
C LYS A 6 -60.65 20.18 1.68
N MET A 7 -61.41 19.72 2.66
CA MET A 7 -61.81 20.52 3.83
C MET A 7 -60.57 20.87 4.67
N GLU A 8 -60.41 22.13 5.09
CA GLU A 8 -59.28 22.55 5.94
C GLU A 8 -59.25 21.73 7.23
N SER A 9 -58.10 21.08 7.51
CA SER A 9 -57.90 20.22 8.67
C SER A 9 -57.40 20.97 9.91
N VAL A 10 -57.60 22.28 9.97
CA VAL A 10 -57.13 23.13 11.07
C VAL A 10 -58.20 23.11 12.16
N THR A 11 -57.84 22.58 13.32
CA THR A 11 -58.75 22.57 14.47
C THR A 11 -58.75 23.95 15.14
N THR A 12 -59.86 24.32 15.77
CA THR A 12 -60.00 25.61 16.48
C THR A 12 -58.90 25.80 17.55
N LEU A 13 -58.43 24.70 18.15
CA LEU A 13 -57.31 24.69 19.07
C LEU A 13 -56.00 25.07 18.38
N SER A 14 -55.66 24.46 17.24
CA SER A 14 -54.39 24.75 16.54
C SER A 14 -54.39 26.15 15.91
N ALA A 15 -55.55 26.66 15.51
CA ALA A 15 -55.69 28.04 15.03
C ALA A 15 -55.53 29.09 16.14
N SER A 16 -56.01 28.79 17.36
CA SER A 16 -56.01 29.75 18.47
C SER A 16 -54.71 29.75 19.28
N PHE A 17 -54.00 28.62 19.34
CA PHE A 17 -52.82 28.45 20.17
C PHE A 17 -51.59 28.07 19.34
N GLY A 18 -50.95 29.08 18.75
CA GLY A 18 -49.65 28.95 18.11
C GLY A 18 -48.50 29.18 19.10
N PRO A 19 -47.26 28.77 18.76
CA PRO A 19 -46.07 29.08 19.56
C PRO A 19 -45.96 30.61 19.79
N PRO A 20 -45.65 31.05 21.03
CA PRO A 20 -45.51 32.47 21.32
C PRO A 20 -44.39 33.07 20.48
N LYS A 21 -44.67 34.20 19.84
CA LYS A 21 -43.66 34.96 19.09
C LYS A 21 -42.88 35.82 20.07
N SER A 22 -41.56 35.86 19.90
CA SER A 22 -40.73 36.81 20.64
C SER A 22 -41.17 38.24 20.30
N PRO A 23 -41.14 39.18 21.26
CA PRO A 23 -41.35 40.60 20.97
C PRO A 23 -40.43 41.02 19.81
N GLY A 24 -40.98 41.62 18.76
CA GLY A 24 -40.21 42.10 17.59
C GLY A 24 -39.28 43.28 17.90
N VAL A 25 -39.00 43.53 19.17
CA VAL A 25 -38.24 44.64 19.70
C VAL A 25 -37.11 44.10 20.57
N ARG A 26 -35.98 44.79 20.56
CA ARG A 26 -34.81 44.42 21.35
C ARG A 26 -35.09 44.62 22.85
N LEU A 27 -34.90 43.56 23.64
CA LEU A 27 -35.13 43.57 25.10
C LEU A 27 -33.89 43.94 25.93
N LYS A 28 -32.68 43.84 25.35
CA LYS A 28 -31.40 44.12 26.02
C LYS A 28 -30.66 45.27 25.33
N GLY A 29 -29.93 46.08 26.10
CA GLY A 29 -29.06 47.11 25.53
C GLY A 29 -27.91 46.51 24.71
N ILE A 30 -27.44 47.25 23.71
CA ILE A 30 -26.34 46.80 22.82
C ILE A 30 -25.07 46.50 23.64
N ARG A 31 -24.71 47.38 24.57
CA ARG A 31 -23.52 47.22 25.43
C ARG A 31 -23.59 45.95 26.27
N SER A 32 -24.73 45.70 26.95
CA SER A 32 -24.89 44.51 27.79
C SER A 32 -24.84 43.23 26.99
N GLU A 33 -25.46 43.20 25.80
CA GLU A 33 -25.47 42.03 24.93
C GLU A 33 -24.07 41.69 24.41
N LEU A 34 -23.30 42.71 23.97
CA LEU A 34 -21.93 42.51 23.53
C LEU A 34 -21.03 42.00 24.66
N MET A 35 -21.18 42.56 25.86
CA MET A 35 -20.41 42.14 27.03
C MET A 35 -20.74 40.69 27.44
N GLU A 36 -22.01 40.32 27.45
CA GLU A 36 -22.47 38.95 27.74
C GLU A 36 -21.90 37.95 26.71
N LYS A 37 -21.97 38.29 25.41
CA LYS A 37 -21.39 37.48 24.33
C LYS A 37 -19.88 37.32 24.49
N HIS A 38 -19.17 38.40 24.83
CA HIS A 38 -17.73 38.36 25.01
C HIS A 38 -17.34 37.47 26.19
N ILE A 39 -18.01 37.60 27.34
CA ILE A 39 -17.77 36.77 28.53
C ILE A 39 -18.07 35.30 28.21
N ALA A 40 -19.20 35.00 27.57
CA ALA A 40 -19.55 33.65 27.17
C ALA A 40 -18.49 33.04 26.23
N HIS A 41 -17.98 33.82 25.27
CA HIS A 41 -16.90 33.40 24.39
C HIS A 41 -15.61 33.10 25.16
N MET A 42 -15.19 33.98 26.07
CA MET A 42 -13.99 33.76 26.88
C MET A 42 -14.09 32.49 27.73
N ILE A 43 -15.23 32.29 28.40
CA ILE A 43 -15.48 31.09 29.22
C ILE A 43 -15.42 29.84 28.34
N ARG A 44 -16.10 29.86 27.18
CA ARG A 44 -16.07 28.76 26.23
C ARG A 44 -14.65 28.44 25.77
N ALA A 45 -13.87 29.45 25.40
CA ALA A 45 -12.49 29.27 24.95
C ALA A 45 -11.62 28.66 26.06
N LYS A 46 -11.76 29.14 27.30
CA LYS A 46 -11.03 28.61 28.46
C LYS A 46 -11.40 27.16 28.76
N VAL A 47 -12.69 26.85 28.85
CA VAL A 47 -13.19 25.49 29.06
C VAL A 47 -12.72 24.57 27.94
N HIS A 48 -12.75 25.04 26.69
CA HIS A 48 -12.27 24.25 25.56
C HIS A 48 -10.77 23.94 25.66
N ALA A 49 -9.94 24.93 26.04
CA ALA A 49 -8.51 24.73 26.22
C ALA A 49 -8.18 23.77 27.38
N GLU A 50 -8.96 23.81 28.46
CA GLU A 50 -8.82 22.87 29.59
C GLU A 50 -9.26 21.45 29.21
N MET A 51 -10.37 21.31 28.49
CA MET A 51 -10.91 20.00 28.08
C MET A 51 -10.16 19.36 26.91
N ASN A 52 -9.53 20.18 26.06
CA ASN A 52 -8.77 19.74 24.90
C ASN A 52 -7.32 20.21 25.03
N PRO A 53 -6.55 19.64 25.97
CA PRO A 53 -5.13 19.93 26.05
C PRO A 53 -4.47 19.56 24.71
N PRO A 54 -3.43 20.31 24.27
CA PRO A 54 -2.68 19.95 23.08
C PRO A 54 -2.18 18.51 23.22
N THR A 55 -2.49 17.67 22.22
CA THR A 55 -1.99 16.30 22.23
C THR A 55 -0.46 16.34 22.28
N PRO A 56 0.18 15.60 23.21
CA PRO A 56 1.64 15.52 23.21
C PRO A 56 2.09 15.02 21.85
N LYS A 57 3.23 15.55 21.36
CA LYS A 57 3.81 15.09 20.10
C LYS A 57 4.07 13.60 20.21
N THR A 58 3.30 12.80 19.48
CA THR A 58 3.50 11.36 19.43
C THR A 58 4.80 11.07 18.73
N ASP A 59 5.72 10.41 19.42
CA ASP A 59 6.94 9.93 18.82
C ASP A 59 6.70 8.55 18.21
N PHE A 60 6.70 8.51 16.88
CA PHE A 60 6.46 7.29 16.10
C PHE A 60 7.72 6.43 15.92
N SER A 61 8.86 6.85 16.46
CA SER A 61 10.08 6.06 16.34
C SER A 61 10.00 4.80 17.22
N SER A 62 10.46 3.68 16.65
CA SER A 62 10.56 2.42 17.37
C SER A 62 11.74 2.45 18.33
N THR A 63 11.74 1.58 19.35
CA THR A 63 12.89 1.37 20.24
C THR A 63 14.14 1.03 19.44
N THR A 64 14.00 0.20 18.40
CA THR A 64 15.10 -0.15 17.49
C THR A 64 15.67 1.06 16.75
N GLN A 65 14.80 1.96 16.28
CA GLN A 65 15.21 3.16 15.57
C GLN A 65 15.96 4.14 16.47
N ARG A 66 15.52 4.31 17.73
CA ARG A 66 16.19 5.21 18.68
C ARG A 66 17.51 4.64 19.19
N ASP A 67 17.51 3.37 19.61
CA ASP A 67 18.59 2.84 20.43
C ASP A 67 19.63 2.03 19.63
N PHE A 68 19.25 1.47 18.49
CA PHE A 68 20.07 0.50 17.74
C PHE A 68 20.47 0.97 16.34
N THR A 69 19.98 2.13 15.89
CA THR A 69 20.39 2.69 14.60
C THR A 69 21.54 3.66 14.84
N ALA A 70 22.76 3.24 14.50
CA ALA A 70 23.92 4.12 14.51
C ALA A 70 23.70 5.25 13.49
N GLN A 71 23.45 6.47 13.96
CA GLN A 71 23.32 7.62 13.07
C GLN A 71 24.64 7.84 12.32
N GLY A 72 24.55 8.01 10.99
CA GLY A 72 25.71 8.29 10.14
C GLY A 72 26.45 7.06 9.60
N PHE A 73 26.01 5.83 9.92
CA PHE A 73 26.52 4.66 9.23
C PHE A 73 25.89 4.55 7.83
N VAL A 74 26.65 4.91 6.82
CA VAL A 74 26.34 4.61 5.42
C VAL A 74 27.24 3.45 5.01
N PRO A 75 26.70 2.23 4.80
CA PRO A 75 27.53 1.13 4.33
C PRO A 75 28.15 1.52 2.99
N PRO A 76 29.48 1.41 2.82
CA PRO A 76 30.09 1.63 1.53
C PRO A 76 29.52 0.62 0.55
N ALA A 77 29.17 1.09 -0.65
CA ALA A 77 28.86 0.17 -1.74
C ALA A 77 30.11 -0.70 -1.97
N PRO A 78 29.98 -2.03 -2.00
CA PRO A 78 31.13 -2.89 -2.24
C PRO A 78 31.72 -2.55 -3.61
N GLU A 79 33.04 -2.35 -3.66
CA GLU A 79 33.70 -2.14 -4.94
C GLU A 79 33.58 -3.42 -5.78
N ALA A 80 33.08 -3.25 -7.01
CA ALA A 80 32.96 -4.36 -7.94
C ALA A 80 34.37 -4.91 -8.24
N THR A 81 34.70 -6.07 -7.65
CA THR A 81 36.03 -6.69 -7.74
C THR A 81 36.34 -7.25 -9.14
N GLY A 82 35.35 -7.29 -10.04
CA GLY A 82 35.53 -7.73 -11.43
C GLY A 82 34.31 -7.44 -12.31
N ALA A 83 34.48 -7.64 -13.62
CA ALA A 83 33.44 -7.47 -14.63
C ALA A 83 32.47 -8.67 -14.71
N HIS A 84 32.11 -9.25 -13.57
CA HIS A 84 31.25 -10.42 -13.51
C HIS A 84 29.77 -10.01 -13.43
N ASP A 85 28.96 -10.47 -14.38
CA ASP A 85 27.51 -10.26 -14.38
C ASP A 85 26.84 -11.46 -13.74
N TYR A 86 26.42 -11.33 -12.48
CA TYR A 86 25.75 -12.41 -11.73
C TYR A 86 24.50 -12.96 -12.41
N LYS A 87 23.90 -12.22 -13.36
CA LYS A 87 22.71 -12.70 -14.10
C LYS A 87 23.07 -13.54 -15.32
N LYS A 88 24.28 -13.40 -15.86
CA LYS A 88 24.69 -14.02 -17.13
C LYS A 88 25.81 -15.03 -16.98
N ASP A 89 26.71 -14.79 -16.04
CA ASP A 89 27.86 -15.65 -15.81
C ASP A 89 27.41 -16.92 -15.08
N GLN A 90 27.92 -18.08 -15.51
CA GLN A 90 27.69 -19.32 -14.78
C GLN A 90 28.43 -19.29 -13.45
N ALA A 91 27.75 -19.77 -12.41
CA ALA A 91 28.39 -19.97 -11.13
C ALA A 91 29.52 -21.00 -11.24
N VAL A 92 30.69 -20.64 -10.71
CA VAL A 92 31.79 -21.59 -10.53
C VAL A 92 31.38 -22.53 -9.40
N THR A 93 31.14 -23.78 -9.76
CA THR A 93 30.77 -24.88 -8.86
C THR A 93 31.72 -26.05 -9.05
N PHE A 94 31.74 -26.97 -8.09
CA PHE A 94 32.47 -28.24 -8.24
C PHE A 94 32.15 -28.94 -9.57
N TRP A 95 30.89 -28.92 -10.00
CA TRP A 95 30.42 -29.56 -11.22
C TRP A 95 30.96 -28.87 -12.48
N SER A 96 30.96 -27.53 -12.53
CA SER A 96 31.49 -26.79 -13.68
C SER A 96 33.01 -26.90 -13.83
N GLU A 97 33.74 -27.19 -12.75
CA GLU A 97 35.19 -27.43 -12.81
C GLU A 97 35.54 -28.87 -13.20
N ASN A 98 34.68 -29.84 -12.86
CA ASN A 98 34.99 -31.27 -13.00
C ASN A 98 34.19 -31.97 -14.10
N TYR A 99 33.46 -31.24 -14.96
CA TYR A 99 32.54 -31.84 -15.96
C TYR A 99 33.21 -32.89 -16.87
N GLU A 100 34.52 -32.79 -17.12
CA GLU A 100 35.29 -33.74 -17.92
C GLU A 100 35.58 -35.06 -17.19
N ARG A 101 35.56 -35.06 -15.87
CA ARG A 101 35.93 -36.21 -15.02
C ARG A 101 34.71 -36.94 -14.43
N ILE A 102 33.52 -36.34 -14.54
CA ILE A 102 32.29 -36.88 -13.96
C ILE A 102 31.72 -37.99 -14.87
N GLN A 103 31.37 -39.12 -14.26
CA GLN A 103 30.75 -40.27 -14.93
C GLN A 103 29.25 -40.34 -14.63
N GLY A 104 28.48 -41.05 -15.46
CA GLY A 104 27.04 -41.24 -15.26
C GLY A 104 26.16 -40.06 -15.69
N VAL A 105 26.74 -39.05 -16.35
CA VAL A 105 26.03 -37.92 -16.95
C VAL A 105 26.06 -38.00 -18.47
N THR A 106 25.19 -37.24 -19.14
CA THR A 106 25.25 -37.15 -20.60
C THR A 106 26.50 -36.40 -21.05
N ALA A 107 27.08 -36.81 -22.18
CA ALA A 107 28.29 -36.21 -22.72
C ALA A 107 28.12 -34.71 -22.98
N VAL A 108 29.14 -33.94 -22.61
CA VAL A 108 29.16 -32.48 -22.79
C VAL A 108 29.33 -32.14 -24.27
N GLN A 109 28.38 -31.40 -24.83
CA GLN A 109 28.47 -30.92 -26.21
C GLN A 109 28.88 -29.46 -26.33
N THR A 110 28.63 -28.66 -25.30
CA THR A 110 28.94 -27.24 -25.32
C THR A 110 29.47 -26.83 -23.96
N GLN A 111 30.65 -26.20 -23.94
CA GLN A 111 31.29 -25.74 -22.70
C GLN A 111 30.44 -24.72 -21.92
N LYS A 112 29.56 -23.99 -22.61
CA LYS A 112 28.63 -23.04 -21.98
C LYS A 112 27.46 -23.70 -21.23
N SER A 113 27.22 -24.99 -21.43
CA SER A 113 26.12 -25.71 -20.77
C SER A 113 26.43 -27.20 -20.64
N PRO A 114 27.42 -27.57 -19.80
CA PRO A 114 27.91 -28.94 -19.71
C PRO A 114 26.84 -29.94 -19.26
N PHE A 115 25.95 -29.52 -18.36
CA PHE A 115 24.88 -30.37 -17.82
C PHE A 115 23.50 -30.13 -18.46
N ARG A 116 23.46 -29.62 -19.70
CA ARG A 116 22.20 -29.49 -20.44
C ARG A 116 21.56 -30.88 -20.57
N LYS A 117 20.26 -31.01 -20.29
CA LYS A 117 19.57 -32.30 -20.46
C LYS A 117 19.57 -32.71 -21.92
N TRP A 118 20.06 -33.91 -22.18
CA TRP A 118 20.02 -34.57 -23.47
C TRP A 118 19.04 -35.73 -23.40
N ALA A 119 17.93 -35.62 -24.12
CA ALA A 119 16.88 -36.62 -24.11
C ALA A 119 16.79 -37.40 -25.43
N TYR A 120 17.73 -37.21 -26.37
CA TYR A 120 17.65 -37.80 -27.71
C TYR A 120 17.37 -39.31 -27.69
N PHE A 121 18.04 -40.06 -26.81
CA PHE A 121 17.83 -41.51 -26.67
C PHE A 121 16.43 -41.87 -26.14
N SER A 122 15.88 -41.10 -25.21
CA SER A 122 14.60 -41.38 -24.55
C SER A 122 13.39 -40.68 -25.18
N THR A 123 13.59 -39.76 -26.12
CA THR A 123 12.51 -39.17 -26.91
C THR A 123 11.84 -40.26 -27.77
N PRO A 124 10.50 -40.42 -27.70
CA PRO A 124 9.76 -41.32 -28.57
C PRO A 124 10.02 -41.03 -30.04
N ILE A 125 10.04 -42.08 -30.88
CA ILE A 125 10.44 -41.97 -32.29
C ILE A 125 9.58 -40.95 -33.06
N GLY A 126 8.27 -40.90 -32.80
CA GLY A 126 7.35 -39.97 -33.47
C GLY A 126 7.53 -38.49 -33.09
N ASP A 127 8.27 -38.19 -32.03
CA ASP A 127 8.53 -36.83 -31.53
C ASP A 127 9.96 -36.35 -31.88
N ARG A 128 10.75 -37.17 -32.58
CA ARG A 128 12.11 -36.78 -33.01
C ARG A 128 12.00 -35.82 -34.19
N LEU A 129 12.63 -34.66 -34.09
CA LEU A 129 12.66 -33.64 -35.15
C LEU A 129 13.75 -33.90 -36.21
N ASP A 130 14.67 -34.82 -35.93
CA ASP A 130 15.76 -35.21 -36.81
C ASP A 130 15.37 -36.48 -37.58
N ASP A 131 14.43 -36.38 -38.53
CA ASP A 131 14.21 -37.45 -39.49
C ASP A 131 15.49 -37.61 -40.32
N LEU A 132 16.26 -38.65 -40.01
CA LEU A 132 17.42 -39.06 -40.81
C LEU A 132 16.89 -39.54 -42.16
N GLU A 133 17.12 -38.73 -43.20
CA GLU A 133 17.07 -39.18 -44.58
C GLU A 133 17.95 -40.44 -44.68
N PRO A 134 17.39 -41.61 -45.05
CA PRO A 134 18.18 -42.83 -45.14
C PRO A 134 19.29 -42.62 -46.19
N PRO A 135 20.51 -43.17 -45.98
CA PRO A 135 21.54 -43.10 -47.00
C PRO A 135 21.04 -43.75 -48.30
N PRO A 136 21.42 -43.22 -49.48
CA PRO A 136 21.02 -43.83 -50.74
C PRO A 136 21.57 -45.26 -50.81
N ASP A 137 20.69 -46.19 -51.18
CA ASP A 137 21.05 -47.58 -51.45
C ASP A 137 21.97 -47.64 -52.68
N ASP A 138 23.21 -48.10 -52.48
CA ASP A 138 24.11 -48.63 -53.54
C ASP A 138 24.13 -50.16 -53.48
#